data_AF-A0A9X2L2B4-F1
#
_entry.id   AF-A0A9X2L2B4-F1
#
_cell.length_a   1.000
_cell.length_b   1.000
_cell.length_c   1.000
_cell.angle_alpha   90.00
_cell.angle_beta   90.00
_cell.angle_gamma   90.00
#
_symmetry.space_group_name_H-M   'P 1'
#
loop_
_entity.id
_entity.type
_entity.pdbx_description
1 polymer ?
#
loop_
_entity_poly.entity_id
_entity_poly.type
_entity_poly.pdbx_seq_one_letter_code
_entity_poly.pdbx_strand_id
1 'polypeptide(L)'
;MTAIIGCSSSENVVSVADEMVQAEAKPDERISLNINEAVYFDFSKYDTTWTGELTVYTLNAEGEKVVQSEYVSANDSSWSDFDLFVDFLKLYQIQPQNEIEGWVPDSGQLPRRVYSFEVFDGDTTRSYSYQDPEKDIRDYWQVQNLLTFVTFIQNDLQWVEKEP
;
A
#
# COMPACT_ATOMS: atom_id res chain seq x y z
N MET A 1 -63.22 16.01 -10.88
CA MET A 1 -62.00 16.02 -10.04
C MET A 1 -60.83 16.47 -10.89
N THR A 2 -59.91 17.22 -10.30
CA THR A 2 -58.49 17.37 -10.67
C THR A 2 -58.14 17.75 -12.11
N ALA A 3 -57.67 18.98 -12.28
CA ALA A 3 -56.91 19.40 -13.47
C ALA A 3 -55.48 18.85 -13.40
N ILE A 4 -54.85 18.61 -14.56
CA ILE A 4 -53.39 18.55 -14.67
C ILE A 4 -52.95 19.65 -15.63
N ILE A 5 -52.06 20.50 -15.13
CA ILE A 5 -51.47 21.66 -15.81
C ILE A 5 -50.24 21.15 -16.57
N GLY A 6 -50.01 21.67 -17.78
CA GLY A 6 -48.84 21.29 -18.60
C GLY A 6 -47.61 22.18 -18.37
N CYS A 7 -46.54 21.89 -19.12
CA CYS A 7 -45.37 22.71 -19.49
C CYS A 7 -44.42 21.77 -20.28
N SER A 8 -43.86 22.02 -21.48
CA SER A 8 -43.22 23.21 -22.07
C SER A 8 -42.04 23.72 -21.21
N SER A 9 -40.81 23.97 -21.67
CA SER A 9 -40.04 23.72 -22.91
C SER A 9 -38.53 23.86 -22.53
N SER A 10 -37.47 23.65 -23.32
CA SER A 10 -37.21 23.62 -24.77
C SER A 10 -36.02 22.69 -25.09
N GLU A 11 -35.60 22.59 -26.36
CA GLU A 11 -34.25 22.14 -26.72
C GLU A 11 -33.19 23.20 -26.34
N ASN A 12 -32.01 22.77 -25.87
CA ASN A 12 -30.77 23.48 -26.11
C ASN A 12 -29.60 22.48 -26.20
N VAL A 13 -28.61 22.77 -27.04
CA VAL A 13 -27.54 21.86 -27.46
C VAL A 13 -26.20 22.30 -26.87
N VAL A 14 -25.20 21.41 -26.83
CA VAL A 14 -23.78 21.66 -26.47
C VAL A 14 -23.58 21.76 -24.93
N SER A 15 -22.55 21.19 -24.30
CA SER A 15 -21.29 20.61 -24.83
C SER A 15 -21.02 19.19 -24.35
N VAL A 16 -20.33 18.44 -25.19
CA VAL A 16 -19.43 17.38 -24.74
C VAL A 16 -18.31 18.03 -23.90
N ALA A 17 -18.19 17.60 -22.66
CA ALA A 17 -16.93 17.25 -22.03
C ALA A 17 -17.13 15.76 -21.68
N ASP A 18 -16.39 14.80 -22.20
CA ASP A 18 -14.93 14.78 -22.44
C ASP A 18 -14.15 15.48 -21.33
N GLU A 19 -14.62 15.32 -20.09
CA GLU A 19 -13.70 14.85 -19.08
C GLU A 19 -13.19 13.49 -19.55
N MET A 20 -12.06 13.53 -20.27
CA MET A 20 -11.13 12.41 -20.30
C MET A 20 -10.62 12.24 -18.87
N VAL A 21 -11.44 11.63 -18.03
CA VAL A 21 -10.95 10.78 -16.94
C VAL A 21 -10.10 9.75 -17.67
N GLN A 22 -8.78 10.01 -17.74
CA GLN A 22 -7.84 8.92 -17.89
C GLN A 22 -8.19 7.98 -16.75
N ALA A 23 -8.83 6.86 -17.09
CA ALA A 23 -8.98 5.78 -16.15
C ALA A 23 -7.55 5.40 -15.79
N GLU A 24 -7.11 5.82 -14.60
CA GLU A 24 -5.84 5.39 -14.04
C GLU A 24 -5.79 3.88 -14.20
N ALA A 25 -4.75 3.38 -14.86
CA ALA A 25 -4.64 1.96 -15.13
C ALA A 25 -4.77 1.26 -13.78
N LYS A 26 -5.73 0.34 -13.66
CA LYS A 26 -5.81 -0.47 -12.44
C LYS A 26 -4.56 -1.37 -12.48
N PRO A 27 -3.74 -1.42 -11.42
CA PRO A 27 -2.60 -2.32 -11.39
C PRO A 27 -3.09 -3.77 -11.44
N ASP A 28 -2.27 -4.65 -12.01
CA ASP A 28 -2.48 -6.09 -12.02
C ASP A 28 -2.27 -6.65 -10.61
N GLU A 29 -1.25 -6.16 -9.91
CA GLU A 29 -0.95 -6.50 -8.52
C GLU A 29 -0.56 -5.23 -7.74
N ARG A 30 -0.90 -5.17 -6.45
CA ARG A 30 -0.52 -4.04 -5.58
C ARG A 30 -0.11 -4.54 -4.19
N ILE A 31 0.92 -3.93 -3.63
CA ILE A 31 1.37 -4.15 -2.24
C ILE A 31 1.53 -2.79 -1.59
N SER A 32 0.71 -2.49 -0.59
CA SER A 32 0.89 -1.31 0.26
C SER A 32 1.41 -1.74 1.63
N LEU A 33 2.41 -1.02 2.17
CA LEU A 33 2.92 -1.21 3.52
C LEU A 33 2.93 0.11 4.27
N ASN A 34 2.32 0.13 5.45
CA ASN A 34 2.39 1.21 6.42
C ASN A 34 3.15 0.77 7.68
N ILE A 35 4.17 1.53 8.07
CA ILE A 35 4.94 1.33 9.31
C ILE A 35 4.66 2.51 10.26
N ASN A 36 4.04 2.24 11.41
CA ASN A 36 3.73 3.22 12.47
C ASN A 36 3.00 4.49 12.01
N GLU A 37 2.26 4.45 10.89
CA GLU A 37 1.66 5.61 10.23
C GLU A 37 2.67 6.69 9.78
N ALA A 38 3.98 6.44 9.92
CA ALA A 38 5.07 7.38 9.64
C ALA A 38 5.79 7.10 8.33
N VAL A 39 5.82 5.83 7.88
CA VAL A 39 6.42 5.44 6.59
C VAL A 39 5.41 4.63 5.81
N TYR A 40 5.13 5.04 4.58
CA TYR A 40 4.23 4.35 3.67
C TYR A 40 4.98 3.98 2.39
N PHE A 41 4.87 2.72 2.00
CA PHE A 41 5.31 2.22 0.69
C PHE A 41 4.07 1.79 -0.09
N ASP A 42 4.04 2.12 -1.37
CA ASP A 42 3.10 1.54 -2.33
C ASP A 42 3.87 0.95 -3.49
N PHE A 43 3.58 -0.30 -3.84
CA PHE A 43 4.14 -0.98 -4.99
C PHE A 43 2.98 -1.37 -5.90
N SER A 44 3.09 -1.05 -7.19
CA SER A 44 2.07 -1.35 -8.20
C SER A 44 2.71 -2.00 -9.41
N LYS A 45 2.14 -3.13 -9.85
CA LYS A 45 2.56 -3.90 -11.03
C LYS A 45 1.66 -3.61 -12.21
N TYR A 46 2.29 -3.37 -13.37
CA TYR A 46 1.61 -3.21 -14.66
C TYR A 46 2.28 -4.12 -15.69
N ASP A 47 1.50 -5.03 -16.28
CA ASP A 47 1.92 -6.15 -17.11
C ASP A 47 2.99 -7.03 -16.42
N THR A 48 4.26 -6.63 -16.53
CA THR A 48 5.44 -7.34 -16.00
C THR A 48 6.37 -6.43 -15.21
N THR A 49 6.01 -5.14 -15.06
CA THR A 49 6.88 -4.12 -14.48
C THR A 49 6.32 -3.65 -13.14
N TRP A 50 7.12 -3.79 -12.09
CA TRP A 50 6.85 -3.16 -10.80
C TRP A 50 7.35 -1.72 -10.77
N THR A 51 6.54 -0.85 -10.18
CA THR A 51 6.89 0.51 -9.79
C THR A 51 6.55 0.70 -8.32
N GLY A 52 7.10 1.72 -7.68
CA GLY A 52 6.68 2.04 -6.32
C GLY A 52 6.91 3.48 -5.90
N GLU A 53 6.18 3.88 -4.86
CA GLU A 53 6.30 5.15 -4.16
C GLU A 53 6.61 4.90 -2.68
N LEU A 54 7.37 5.83 -2.08
CA LEU A 54 7.67 5.86 -0.66
C LEU A 54 7.36 7.26 -0.13
N THR A 55 6.41 7.35 0.80
CA THR A 55 6.09 8.59 1.51
C THR A 55 6.53 8.48 2.96
N VAL A 56 7.38 9.41 3.40
CA VAL A 56 7.76 9.58 4.81
C VAL A 56 6.99 10.76 5.37
N TYR A 57 6.37 10.56 6.53
CA TYR A 57 5.59 11.56 7.25
C TYR A 57 6.25 11.95 8.56
N THR A 58 6.02 13.20 8.96
CA THR A 58 6.41 13.74 10.27
C THR A 58 5.23 14.47 10.90
N LEU A 59 5.40 14.97 12.13
CA LEU A 59 4.43 15.85 12.78
C LEU A 59 4.86 17.30 12.67
N ASN A 60 3.92 18.19 12.34
CA ASN A 60 4.15 19.64 12.42
C ASN A 60 4.13 20.14 13.87
N ALA A 61 4.32 21.44 14.09
CA ALA A 61 4.32 22.04 15.43
C ALA A 61 2.97 21.94 16.18
N GLU A 62 1.89 21.66 15.47
CA GLU A 62 0.52 21.50 15.99
C GLU A 62 0.17 20.02 16.25
N GLY A 63 1.08 19.09 15.91
CA GLY A 63 0.91 17.65 16.07
C GLY A 63 0.18 16.98 14.90
N GLU A 64 -0.02 17.68 13.78
CA GLU A 64 -0.67 17.13 12.58
C GLU A 64 0.34 16.38 11.70
N LYS A 65 -0.11 15.27 11.10
CA LYS A 65 0.67 14.47 10.17
C LYS A 65 0.86 15.21 8.84
N VAL A 66 2.11 15.52 8.49
CA VAL A 66 2.50 16.18 7.25
C VAL A 66 3.53 15.34 6.49
N VAL A 67 3.54 15.44 5.17
CA VAL A 67 4.57 14.82 4.32
C VAL A 67 5.92 15.46 4.63
N GLN A 68 6.93 14.64 4.90
CA GLN A 68 8.31 15.07 5.10
C GLN A 68 9.12 14.96 3.79
N SER A 69 8.95 13.85 3.07
CA SER A 69 9.62 13.57 1.80
C SER A 69 8.89 12.47 1.06
N GLU A 70 8.95 12.52 -0.27
CA GLU A 70 8.39 11.51 -1.18
C GLU A 70 9.49 11.00 -2.11
N TYR A 71 9.42 9.72 -2.43
CA TYR A 71 10.36 9.06 -3.33
C TYR A 71 9.60 8.14 -4.28
N VAL A 72 10.20 7.87 -5.43
CA VAL A 72 9.72 6.95 -6.45
C VAL A 72 10.78 5.91 -6.79
N SER A 73 10.37 4.80 -7.40
CA SER A 73 11.28 3.75 -7.86
C SER A 73 12.34 4.28 -8.83
N ALA A 74 13.61 3.94 -8.59
CA ALA A 74 14.71 4.29 -9.50
C ALA A 74 14.62 3.57 -10.87
N ASN A 75 13.75 2.54 -10.97
CA ASN A 75 13.55 1.70 -12.15
C ASN A 75 14.86 1.09 -12.68
N ASP A 76 15.73 0.68 -11.74
CA ASP A 76 17.00 0.03 -12.01
C ASP A 76 16.93 -1.50 -11.85
N SER A 77 18.09 -2.18 -11.86
CA SER A 77 18.15 -3.63 -11.71
C SER A 77 17.73 -4.16 -10.34
N SER A 78 17.56 -3.33 -9.30
CA SER A 78 17.00 -3.81 -8.02
C SER A 78 15.51 -4.18 -8.16
N TRP A 79 14.83 -3.57 -9.14
CA TRP A 79 13.41 -3.79 -9.40
C TRP A 79 13.14 -5.00 -10.31
N SER A 80 14.11 -5.51 -11.07
CA SER A 80 13.91 -6.72 -11.90
C SER A 80 13.68 -7.98 -11.08
N ASP A 81 14.22 -8.01 -9.85
CA ASP A 81 14.16 -9.17 -8.96
C ASP A 81 13.02 -9.04 -7.93
N PHE A 82 12.30 -7.90 -7.91
CA PHE A 82 11.23 -7.62 -6.94
C PHE A 82 10.11 -8.67 -6.98
N ASP A 83 9.66 -9.04 -8.18
CA ASP A 83 8.60 -10.03 -8.40
C ASP A 83 8.98 -11.40 -7.79
N LEU A 84 10.20 -11.85 -8.06
CA LEU A 84 10.75 -13.10 -7.52
C LEU A 84 10.88 -13.05 -5.99
N PHE A 85 11.15 -11.87 -5.42
CA PHE A 85 11.27 -11.67 -3.99
C PHE A 85 9.91 -11.71 -3.28
N VAL A 86 8.89 -11.07 -3.86
CA VAL A 86 7.49 -11.12 -3.40
C VAL A 86 6.98 -12.57 -3.38
N ASP A 87 7.21 -13.31 -4.46
CA ASP A 87 6.85 -14.73 -4.59
C ASP A 87 7.59 -15.63 -3.59
N PHE A 88 8.92 -15.47 -3.49
CA PHE A 88 9.75 -16.25 -2.57
C PHE A 88 9.33 -16.06 -1.11
N LEU A 89 9.00 -14.82 -0.73
CA LEU A 89 8.52 -14.49 0.61
C LEU A 89 7.03 -14.76 0.81
N LYS A 90 6.30 -15.13 -0.25
CA LYS A 90 4.88 -15.52 -0.23
C LYS A 90 3.97 -14.46 0.41
N LEU A 91 4.20 -13.18 0.11
CA LEU A 91 3.50 -12.07 0.79
C LEU A 91 1.97 -12.16 0.68
N TYR A 92 1.46 -12.57 -0.48
CA TYR A 92 0.03 -12.83 -0.72
C TYR A 92 -0.57 -13.97 0.13
N GLN A 93 0.26 -14.81 0.76
CA GLN A 93 -0.15 -15.96 1.55
C GLN A 93 0.01 -15.74 3.06
N ILE A 94 0.71 -14.69 3.49
CA ILE A 94 0.90 -14.37 4.91
C ILE A 94 -0.47 -14.21 5.60
N GLN A 95 -0.63 -14.83 6.77
CA GLN A 95 -1.82 -14.69 7.62
C GLN A 95 -1.67 -13.52 8.59
N PRO A 96 -2.76 -12.92 9.09
CA PRO A 96 -2.73 -12.00 10.23
C PRO A 96 -1.98 -12.59 11.43
N GLN A 97 -1.23 -11.77 12.18
CA GLN A 97 -0.41 -12.23 13.31
C GLN A 97 -1.25 -12.99 14.36
N ASN A 98 -2.49 -12.55 14.60
CA ASN A 98 -3.43 -13.17 15.54
C ASN A 98 -4.01 -14.53 15.08
N GLU A 99 -3.71 -14.96 13.86
CA GLU A 99 -4.11 -16.26 13.31
C GLU A 99 -2.93 -17.25 13.27
N ILE A 100 -1.76 -16.86 13.76
CA ILE A 100 -0.60 -17.76 13.85
C ILE A 100 -0.80 -18.75 14.99
N GLU A 101 -0.60 -20.05 14.71
CA GLU A 101 -0.72 -21.10 15.71
C GLU A 101 0.29 -20.91 16.85
N GLY A 102 -0.19 -20.88 18.09
CA GLY A 102 0.64 -20.67 19.28
C GLY A 102 0.93 -19.19 19.60
N TRP A 103 0.59 -18.25 18.73
CA TRP A 103 0.76 -16.83 19.02
C TRP A 103 -0.16 -16.37 20.17
N VAL A 104 0.36 -15.48 21.00
CA VAL A 104 -0.37 -14.85 22.10
C VAL A 104 -0.14 -13.34 22.08
N PRO A 105 -1.17 -12.52 22.36
CA PRO A 105 -1.00 -11.07 22.38
C PRO A 105 -0.09 -10.66 23.54
N ASP A 106 1.03 -10.01 23.22
CA ASP A 106 1.84 -9.31 24.21
C ASP A 106 1.00 -8.19 24.86
N SER A 107 1.04 -8.11 26.20
CA SER A 107 0.37 -7.07 27.00
C SER A 107 1.30 -5.93 27.42
N GLY A 108 2.55 -5.91 26.94
CA GLY A 108 3.56 -4.90 27.27
C GLY A 108 3.23 -3.47 26.83
N GLN A 109 3.74 -2.50 27.58
CA GLN A 109 3.51 -1.05 27.39
C GLN A 109 4.56 -0.33 26.51
N LEU A 110 5.49 -1.06 25.89
CA LEU A 110 6.50 -0.45 25.03
C LEU A 110 5.87 0.11 23.74
N PRO A 111 6.46 1.16 23.12
CA PRO A 111 6.01 1.65 21.82
C PRO A 111 6.15 0.51 20.81
N ARG A 112 5.00 0.04 20.28
CA ARG A 112 4.97 -1.10 19.37
C ARG A 112 5.28 -0.66 17.95
N ARG A 113 6.15 -1.37 17.25
CA ARG A 113 6.31 -1.21 15.80
C ARG A 113 5.21 -2.01 15.12
N VAL A 114 4.26 -1.30 14.50
CA VAL A 114 3.14 -1.87 13.77
C VAL A 114 3.43 -1.79 12.28
N TYR A 115 3.41 -2.95 11.64
CA TYR A 115 3.49 -3.11 10.20
C TYR A 115 2.11 -3.52 9.70
N SER A 116 1.50 -2.72 8.84
CA SER A 116 0.18 -2.98 8.26
C SER A 116 0.33 -3.11 6.75
N PHE A 117 0.00 -4.28 6.23
CA PHE A 117 0.04 -4.62 4.82
C PHE A 117 -1.37 -4.64 4.23
N GLU A 118 -1.47 -4.19 2.99
CA GLU A 118 -2.55 -4.51 2.08
C GLU A 118 -1.94 -5.10 0.80
N VAL A 119 -2.44 -6.25 0.36
CA VAL A 119 -1.96 -6.96 -0.82
C VAL A 119 -3.13 -7.29 -1.73
N PHE A 120 -2.97 -7.02 -3.02
CA PHE A 120 -3.95 -7.25 -4.06
C PHE A 120 -3.30 -8.05 -5.20
N ASP A 121 -3.92 -9.16 -5.57
CA ASP A 121 -3.37 -10.20 -6.47
C ASP A 121 -4.04 -10.23 -7.87
N GLY A 122 -4.76 -9.17 -8.24
CA GLY A 122 -5.54 -9.08 -9.47
C GLY A 122 -7.03 -9.37 -9.26
N ASP A 123 -7.36 -10.30 -8.36
CA ASP A 123 -8.73 -10.72 -8.08
C ASP A 123 -9.23 -10.29 -6.69
N THR A 124 -8.36 -10.36 -5.67
CA THR A 124 -8.73 -10.19 -4.26
C THR A 124 -7.78 -9.26 -3.52
N THR A 125 -8.32 -8.49 -2.57
CA THR A 125 -7.53 -7.70 -1.62
C THR A 125 -7.54 -8.37 -0.26
N ARG A 126 -6.37 -8.50 0.35
CA ARG A 126 -6.17 -9.00 1.72
C ARG A 126 -5.37 -7.99 2.52
N SER A 127 -5.71 -7.79 3.78
CA SER A 127 -4.96 -6.92 4.68
C SER A 127 -4.54 -7.72 5.93
N TYR A 128 -3.32 -7.50 6.42
CA TYR A 128 -2.79 -8.14 7.62
C TYR A 128 -1.86 -7.18 8.36
N SER A 129 -1.74 -7.33 9.68
CA SER A 129 -0.82 -6.52 10.47
C SER A 129 -0.07 -7.33 11.52
N TYR A 130 1.12 -6.82 11.86
CA TYR A 130 2.06 -7.41 12.80
C TYR A 130 2.56 -6.33 13.76
N GLN A 131 2.47 -6.61 15.06
CA GLN A 131 2.98 -5.79 16.15
C GLN A 131 4.25 -6.41 16.72
N ASP A 132 5.31 -5.62 16.81
CA ASP A 132 6.66 -6.04 17.27
C ASP A 132 7.15 -7.38 16.68
N PRO A 133 7.07 -7.59 15.34
CA PRO A 133 7.52 -8.82 14.70
C PRO A 133 8.97 -9.19 15.05
N GLU A 134 9.82 -8.24 15.43
CA GLU A 134 11.20 -8.49 15.84
C GLU A 134 11.32 -9.47 17.03
N LYS A 135 10.27 -9.60 17.86
CA LYS A 135 10.21 -10.56 18.99
C LYS A 135 10.02 -12.00 18.51
N ASP A 136 9.14 -12.19 17.53
CA ASP A 136 8.63 -13.49 17.09
C ASP A 136 9.43 -14.07 15.89
N ILE A 137 10.45 -13.35 15.42
CA ILE A 137 11.22 -13.67 14.19
C ILE A 137 11.86 -15.06 14.18
N ARG A 138 12.07 -15.69 15.33
CA ARG A 138 12.66 -17.05 15.37
C ARG A 138 11.64 -18.16 15.25
N ASP A 139 10.39 -17.87 15.58
CA ASP A 139 9.38 -18.88 15.85
C ASP A 139 8.37 -19.01 14.71
N TYR A 140 8.14 -17.94 13.93
CA TYR A 140 7.16 -17.92 12.84
C TYR A 140 7.77 -17.48 11.50
N TRP A 141 7.59 -18.28 10.45
CA TRP A 141 8.10 -17.99 9.10
C TRP A 141 7.45 -16.74 8.49
N GLN A 142 6.18 -16.46 8.83
CA GLN A 142 5.44 -15.29 8.38
C GLN A 142 6.15 -14.00 8.82
N VAL A 143 6.64 -14.01 10.07
CA VAL A 143 7.38 -12.91 10.69
C VAL A 143 8.77 -12.75 10.04
N GLN A 144 9.46 -13.86 9.78
CA GLN A 144 10.74 -13.86 9.05
C GLN A 144 10.58 -13.23 7.67
N ASN A 145 9.57 -13.68 6.91
CA ASN A 145 9.34 -13.21 5.55
C ASN A 145 8.93 -11.74 5.52
N LEU A 146 8.03 -11.32 6.42
CA LEU A 146 7.64 -9.91 6.58
C LEU A 146 8.86 -9.01 6.85
N LEU A 147 9.70 -9.36 7.84
CA LEU A 147 10.87 -8.55 8.18
C LEU A 147 11.95 -8.60 7.10
N THR A 148 12.07 -9.71 6.37
CA THR A 148 12.96 -9.82 5.21
C THR A 148 12.51 -8.89 4.08
N PHE A 149 11.21 -8.85 3.77
CA PHE A 149 10.65 -7.92 2.79
C PHE A 149 10.87 -6.46 3.18
N VAL A 150 10.52 -6.10 4.42
CA VAL A 150 10.77 -4.76 4.98
C VAL A 150 12.25 -4.37 4.83
N THR A 151 13.17 -5.28 5.18
CA THR A 151 14.61 -5.01 5.10
C THR A 151 15.06 -4.75 3.66
N PHE A 152 14.59 -5.57 2.71
CA PHE A 152 14.88 -5.43 1.29
C PHE A 152 14.38 -4.10 0.71
N ILE A 153 13.11 -3.75 0.91
CA ILE A 153 12.55 -2.50 0.37
C ILE A 153 13.12 -1.23 1.02
N GLN A 154 13.63 -1.32 2.25
CA GLN A 154 14.22 -0.19 2.97
C GLN A 154 15.70 0.04 2.65
N ASN A 155 16.46 -1.02 2.32
CA ASN A 155 17.93 -0.93 2.21
C ASN A 155 18.48 -1.28 0.81
N ASP A 156 17.83 -2.18 0.09
CA ASP A 156 18.36 -2.75 -1.16
C ASP A 156 17.67 -2.15 -2.40
N LEU A 157 16.36 -1.89 -2.35
CA LEU A 157 15.66 -1.16 -3.41
C LEU A 157 16.14 0.29 -3.50
N GLN A 158 16.42 0.73 -4.73
CA GLN A 158 16.85 2.10 -4.99
C GLN A 158 15.64 3.03 -5.18
N TRP A 159 15.67 4.14 -4.43
CA TRP A 159 14.64 5.17 -4.36
C TRP A 159 15.23 6.51 -4.81
N VAL A 160 14.46 7.27 -5.59
CA VAL A 160 14.81 8.63 -6.04
C VAL A 160 13.82 9.62 -5.44
N GLU A 161 14.31 10.72 -4.88
CA GLU A 161 13.46 11.79 -4.33
C GLU A 161 12.55 12.36 -5.44
N LYS A 162 11.25 12.49 -5.14
CA LYS A 162 10.23 12.95 -6.08
C LYS A 162 10.39 14.47 -6.25
N GLU A 163 10.72 14.93 -7.46
CA GLU A 163 10.82 16.37 -7.72
C GLU A 163 9.44 17.06 -7.52
N PRO A 164 9.39 18.24 -6.88
CA PRO A 164 8.15 18.96 -6.54
C PRO A 164 7.55 19.79 -7.69
#